data_AF-A0A2W5WZ71-F1
#
_entry.id   AF-A0A2W5WZ71-F1
#
_cell.length_a   1.000
_cell.length_b   1.000
_cell.length_c   1.000
_cell.angle_alpha   90.00
_cell.angle_beta   90.00
_cell.angle_gamma   90.00
#
_symmetry.space_group_name_H-M   'P 1'
#
loop_
_entity.id
_entity.type
_entity.pdbx_description
1 polymer ?
#
loop_
_entity_poly.entity_id
_entity_poly.type
_entity_poly.pdbx_seq_one_letter_code
_entity_poly.pdbx_strand_id
1 'polypeptide(L)'
;MAGTGATAVRVRRQRGLGQVAVLAVPRRAWLAVLWRLLAVLGRLGLAVLRLLRLLRGLALAVLRRLRLVRVTRRRRAVRVAHGHSLACGPPERQRAAPGPTEDARRPLVRTGDPCRPYRVSLAARPATRDLADQEHTVSDPTTPPSPEPQPGQPSGQQPPYQGYGQQPQQGYGQPYQQPGYGQGGYGQGGHGPGPSALSPSEERTWALLAHLGPLIVALATGGILGFLVPLVIWLMYRDRSPFVGEHAKESLNFQITILIAAAVAWVSVFLLIGFVLVPAVAIFAVVVGIIASVTANKHQPYRYPLNIRFIK
;
A
#
# COMPACT_ATOMS: atom_id res chain seq x y z
N MET A 1 51.73 5.77 -94.05
CA MET A 1 50.25 5.84 -94.00
C MET A 1 49.84 5.12 -92.72
N ALA A 2 49.51 5.84 -91.64
CA ALA A 2 48.19 6.42 -91.35
C ALA A 2 47.15 5.35 -90.95
N GLY A 3 46.60 5.42 -89.72
CA GLY A 3 45.59 4.45 -89.25
C GLY A 3 45.49 4.24 -87.74
N THR A 4 45.35 5.30 -86.94
CA THR A 4 45.07 5.21 -85.49
C THR A 4 43.75 4.48 -85.18
N GLY A 5 43.84 3.30 -84.55
CA GLY A 5 42.69 2.57 -84.00
C GLY A 5 42.57 2.71 -82.49
N ALA A 6 42.11 3.87 -82.00
CA ALA A 6 41.94 4.11 -80.56
C ALA A 6 40.60 3.54 -80.06
N THR A 7 40.63 2.37 -79.42
CA THR A 7 39.46 1.75 -78.78
C THR A 7 39.01 2.55 -77.55
N ALA A 8 38.05 3.46 -77.74
CA ALA A 8 37.49 4.28 -76.68
C ALA A 8 36.63 3.44 -75.71
N VAL A 9 37.27 2.87 -74.68
CA VAL A 9 36.58 2.21 -73.55
C VAL A 9 35.74 3.25 -72.81
N ARG A 10 34.44 3.27 -73.10
CA ARG A 10 33.47 4.22 -72.53
C ARG A 10 33.20 3.87 -71.06
N VAL A 11 34.05 4.33 -70.15
CA VAL A 11 33.87 4.21 -68.70
C VAL A 11 32.58 4.94 -68.30
N ARG A 12 31.50 4.16 -68.14
CA ARG A 12 30.18 4.67 -67.76
C ARG A 12 30.18 5.06 -66.29
N ARG A 13 30.54 6.32 -66.02
CA ARG A 13 30.62 6.95 -64.70
C ARG A 13 29.29 6.79 -63.94
N GLN A 14 29.17 5.76 -63.10
CA GLN A 14 28.04 5.63 -62.17
C GLN A 14 28.12 6.75 -61.13
N ARG A 15 27.40 7.83 -61.37
CA ARG A 15 27.03 8.85 -60.39
C ARG A 15 25.51 8.98 -60.44
N GLY A 16 24.82 8.43 -59.45
CA GLY A 16 23.36 8.54 -59.41
C GLY A 16 22.68 7.69 -58.36
N LEU A 17 22.44 8.31 -57.20
CA LEU A 17 21.22 8.11 -56.42
C LEU A 17 20.98 6.69 -55.85
N GLY A 18 21.84 6.29 -54.92
CA GLY A 18 21.39 5.56 -53.74
C GLY A 18 20.51 6.46 -52.86
N GLN A 19 19.36 6.92 -53.35
CA GLN A 19 18.34 7.52 -52.48
C GLN A 19 17.55 6.40 -51.83
N VAL A 20 17.85 6.16 -50.55
CA VAL A 20 16.92 5.48 -49.65
C VAL A 20 15.65 6.31 -49.65
N ALA A 21 14.61 5.84 -50.33
CA ALA A 21 13.31 6.50 -50.40
C ALA A 21 12.62 6.39 -49.04
N VAL A 22 13.04 7.22 -48.09
CA VAL A 22 12.29 7.50 -46.86
C VAL A 22 10.96 8.07 -47.31
N LEU A 23 9.93 7.22 -47.32
CA LEU A 23 8.58 7.54 -47.79
C LEU A 23 8.07 8.77 -47.04
N ALA A 24 8.12 9.92 -47.68
CA ALA A 24 7.64 11.18 -47.14
C ALA A 24 6.11 11.14 -47.05
N VAL A 25 5.60 10.58 -45.95
CA VAL A 25 4.16 10.45 -45.69
C VAL A 25 3.51 11.82 -45.82
N PRO A 26 2.58 12.01 -46.78
CA PRO A 26 2.09 13.34 -47.12
C PRO A 26 1.32 13.93 -45.94
N ARG A 27 1.47 15.24 -45.68
CA ARG A 27 0.91 15.93 -44.50
C ARG A 27 -0.59 15.65 -44.25
N ARG A 28 -1.38 15.42 -45.32
CA ARG A 28 -2.79 14.99 -45.27
C ARG A 28 -3.03 13.66 -44.55
N ALA A 29 -2.11 12.70 -44.65
CA ALA A 29 -2.21 11.42 -43.95
C ALA A 29 -1.97 11.59 -42.44
N TRP A 30 -1.00 12.41 -42.04
CA TRP A 30 -0.79 12.79 -40.64
C TRP A 30 -2.01 13.49 -40.03
N LEU A 31 -2.64 14.40 -40.77
CA LEU A 31 -3.89 15.04 -40.33
C LEU A 31 -5.06 14.04 -40.20
N ALA A 32 -5.19 13.08 -41.12
CA ALA A 32 -6.23 12.06 -41.04
C ALA A 32 -6.02 11.10 -39.84
N VAL A 33 -4.77 10.74 -39.54
CA VAL A 33 -4.41 9.96 -38.34
C VAL A 33 -4.70 10.77 -37.09
N LEU A 34 -4.30 12.05 -37.03
CA LEU A 34 -4.58 12.96 -35.91
C LEU A 34 -6.08 13.15 -35.66
N TRP A 35 -6.90 13.28 -36.71
CA TRP A 35 -8.35 13.37 -36.57
C TRP A 35 -8.95 12.08 -36.01
N ARG A 36 -8.54 10.91 -36.54
CA ARG A 36 -8.98 9.60 -36.01
C ARG A 36 -8.59 9.42 -34.54
N LEU A 37 -7.38 9.84 -34.17
CA LEU A 37 -6.87 9.94 -32.80
C LEU A 37 -7.82 10.76 -31.91
N LEU A 38 -8.10 12.02 -32.28
CA LEU A 38 -8.98 12.92 -31.54
C LEU A 38 -10.42 12.38 -31.42
N ALA A 39 -10.95 11.74 -32.47
CA ALA A 39 -12.26 11.12 -32.43
C ALA A 39 -12.32 9.88 -31.50
N VAL A 40 -11.26 9.08 -31.43
CA VAL A 40 -11.15 7.96 -30.47
C VAL A 40 -11.02 8.50 -29.05
N LEU A 41 -10.15 9.49 -28.80
CA LEU A 41 -9.99 10.15 -27.50
C LEU A 41 -11.31 10.80 -27.03
N GLY A 42 -12.06 11.46 -27.92
CA GLY A 42 -13.38 12.03 -27.61
C GLY A 42 -14.41 10.95 -27.23
N ARG A 43 -14.46 9.82 -27.96
CA ARG A 43 -15.33 8.69 -27.61
C ARG A 43 -14.95 8.03 -26.28
N LEU A 44 -13.65 7.87 -26.01
CA LEU A 44 -13.15 7.35 -24.73
C LEU A 44 -13.44 8.29 -23.58
N GLY A 45 -13.20 9.59 -23.74
CA GLY A 45 -13.57 10.61 -22.75
C GLY A 45 -15.06 10.61 -22.45
N LEU A 46 -15.92 10.48 -23.47
CA LEU A 46 -17.37 10.35 -23.29
C LEU A 46 -17.75 9.05 -22.57
N ALA A 47 -17.09 7.93 -22.88
CA ALA A 47 -17.31 6.64 -22.21
C ALA A 47 -16.89 6.69 -20.72
N VAL A 48 -15.73 7.29 -20.41
CA VAL A 48 -15.27 7.53 -19.04
C VAL A 48 -16.22 8.45 -18.29
N LEU A 49 -16.68 9.56 -18.89
CA LEU A 49 -17.67 10.45 -18.29
C LEU A 49 -19.02 9.74 -18.03
N ARG A 50 -19.46 8.86 -18.94
CA ARG A 50 -20.64 8.00 -18.72
C ARG A 50 -20.42 7.05 -17.55
N LEU A 51 -19.27 6.36 -17.50
CA LEU A 51 -18.92 5.45 -16.40
C LEU A 51 -18.86 6.18 -15.04
N LEU A 52 -18.20 7.34 -14.96
CA LEU A 52 -18.13 8.15 -13.75
C LEU A 52 -19.52 8.64 -13.30
N ARG A 53 -20.41 9.01 -14.23
CA ARG A 53 -21.82 9.34 -13.92
C ARG A 53 -22.59 8.14 -13.38
N LEU A 54 -22.40 6.95 -13.96
CA LEU A 54 -23.01 5.69 -13.49
C LEU A 54 -22.51 5.32 -12.09
N LEU A 55 -21.19 5.37 -11.85
CA LEU A 55 -20.58 5.11 -10.54
C LEU A 55 -21.06 6.09 -9.47
N ARG A 56 -21.16 7.39 -9.80
CA ARG A 56 -21.73 8.42 -8.90
C ARG A 56 -23.21 8.15 -8.61
N GLY A 57 -23.99 7.75 -9.62
CA GLY A 57 -25.39 7.37 -9.46
C GLY A 57 -25.57 6.15 -8.55
N LEU A 58 -24.77 5.10 -8.76
CA LEU A 58 -24.73 3.90 -7.91
C LEU A 58 -24.34 4.24 -6.47
N ALA A 59 -23.29 5.03 -6.26
CA ALA A 59 -22.86 5.46 -4.93
C ALA A 59 -23.98 6.24 -4.19
N LEU A 60 -24.66 7.17 -4.87
CA LEU A 60 -25.80 7.90 -4.31
C LEU A 60 -27.00 6.98 -4.02
N ALA A 61 -27.28 6.00 -4.89
CA ALA A 61 -28.34 5.01 -4.68
C ALA A 61 -28.05 4.12 -3.45
N VAL A 62 -26.82 3.64 -3.31
CA VAL A 62 -26.35 2.89 -2.13
C VAL A 62 -26.47 3.74 -0.87
N LEU A 63 -25.99 4.99 -0.89
CA LEU A 63 -26.11 5.91 0.25
C LEU A 63 -27.58 6.19 0.62
N ARG A 64 -28.47 6.37 -0.36
CA ARG A 64 -29.92 6.52 -0.13
C ARG A 64 -30.52 5.26 0.50
N ARG A 65 -30.17 4.07 0.01
CA ARG A 65 -30.61 2.78 0.57
C ARG A 65 -30.12 2.60 2.02
N LEU A 66 -28.85 2.93 2.31
CA LEU A 66 -28.28 2.89 3.66
C LEU A 66 -28.95 3.90 4.60
N ARG A 67 -29.26 5.12 4.14
CA ARG A 67 -30.04 6.10 4.91
C ARG A 67 -31.45 5.56 5.24
N LEU A 68 -32.15 4.99 4.25
CA LEU A 68 -33.47 4.38 4.47
C LEU A 68 -33.42 3.23 5.49
N VAL A 69 -32.43 2.33 5.41
CA VAL A 69 -32.24 1.24 6.38
C VAL A 69 -31.93 1.77 7.78
N ARG A 70 -31.15 2.85 7.92
CA ARG A 70 -30.92 3.51 9.23
C ARG A 70 -32.21 4.13 9.78
N VAL A 71 -33.03 4.77 8.95
CA VAL A 71 -34.31 5.37 9.36
C VAL A 71 -35.33 4.30 9.74
N THR A 72 -35.46 3.20 9.00
CA THR A 72 -36.39 2.11 9.35
C THR A 72 -35.96 1.37 10.62
N ARG A 73 -34.65 1.16 10.83
CA ARG A 73 -34.12 0.65 12.12
C ARG A 73 -34.46 1.59 13.28
N ARG A 74 -34.25 2.91 13.16
CA ARG A 74 -34.65 3.90 14.19
C ARG A 74 -36.17 3.87 14.45
N ARG A 75 -37.01 3.86 13.41
CA ARG A 75 -38.48 3.80 13.55
C ARG A 75 -38.99 2.49 14.17
N ARG A 76 -38.30 1.36 13.98
CA ARG A 76 -38.62 0.10 14.69
C ARG A 76 -38.24 0.19 16.16
N ALA A 77 -37.04 0.70 16.49
CA ALA A 77 -36.61 0.85 17.89
C ALA A 77 -37.56 1.74 18.71
N VAL A 78 -38.01 2.89 18.16
CA VAL A 78 -38.97 3.78 18.85
C VAL A 78 -40.34 3.12 19.03
N ARG A 79 -40.83 2.35 18.05
CA ARG A 79 -42.12 1.64 18.20
C ARG A 79 -42.08 0.54 19.25
N VAL A 80 -40.98 -0.18 19.39
CA VAL A 80 -40.79 -1.15 20.49
C VAL A 80 -40.82 -0.40 21.83
N ALA A 81 -40.07 0.70 21.98
CA ALA A 81 -40.05 1.47 23.21
C ALA A 81 -41.45 1.98 23.65
N HIS A 82 -42.25 2.53 22.73
CA HIS A 82 -43.62 2.95 23.05
C HIS A 82 -44.60 1.79 23.31
N GLY A 83 -44.41 0.63 22.66
CA GLY A 83 -45.22 -0.56 22.94
C GLY A 83 -45.06 -1.05 24.38
N HIS A 84 -43.84 -0.96 24.94
CA HIS A 84 -43.60 -1.30 26.35
C HIS A 84 -44.19 -0.27 27.33
N SER A 85 -44.30 1.02 26.95
CA SER A 85 -44.87 2.05 27.84
C SER A 85 -46.39 1.93 28.01
N LEU A 86 -47.13 1.45 27.01
CA LEU A 86 -48.60 1.31 27.08
C LEU A 86 -49.07 0.06 27.83
N ALA A 87 -48.18 -0.88 28.13
CA ALA A 87 -48.50 -2.09 28.89
C ALA A 87 -48.48 -1.89 30.42
N CYS A 88 -47.95 -0.77 30.91
CA CYS A 88 -47.93 -0.43 32.33
C CYS A 88 -49.04 0.57 32.66
N GLY A 89 -50.16 0.10 33.19
CA GLY A 89 -51.20 0.96 33.77
C GLY A 89 -50.67 1.76 34.98
N PRO A 90 -51.32 2.87 35.37
CA PRO A 90 -50.93 3.64 36.55
C PRO A 90 -51.06 2.78 37.82
N PRO A 91 -50.15 2.94 38.81
CA PRO A 91 -50.18 2.12 40.02
C PRO A 91 -51.41 2.41 40.87
N GLU A 92 -52.26 1.40 41.01
CA GLU A 92 -53.44 1.43 41.85
C GLU A 92 -53.02 1.52 43.34
N ARG A 93 -53.44 2.58 44.04
CA ARG A 93 -53.09 2.79 45.46
C ARG A 93 -53.85 1.81 46.34
N GLN A 94 -53.31 0.62 46.53
CA GLN A 94 -53.82 -0.33 47.53
C GLN A 94 -53.72 0.29 48.93
N ARG A 95 -54.87 0.51 49.56
CA ARG A 95 -54.96 0.92 50.97
C ARG A 95 -54.56 -0.26 51.84
N ALA A 96 -53.64 -0.04 52.79
CA ALA A 96 -53.28 -1.06 53.76
C ALA A 96 -54.47 -1.40 54.68
N ALA A 97 -54.77 -2.68 54.82
CA ALA A 97 -55.63 -3.20 55.87
C ALA A 97 -54.76 -3.93 56.91
N PRO A 98 -55.04 -3.83 58.22
CA PRO A 98 -54.28 -4.54 59.24
C PRO A 98 -54.58 -6.04 59.19
N GLY A 99 -53.53 -6.86 59.26
CA GLY A 99 -53.65 -8.32 59.17
C GLY A 99 -53.91 -9.01 60.53
N PRO A 100 -54.37 -10.27 60.53
CA PRO A 100 -54.31 -11.17 61.67
C PRO A 100 -53.11 -12.13 61.61
N THR A 101 -52.89 -12.82 62.73
CA THR A 101 -51.72 -13.63 63.06
C THR A 101 -51.63 -15.00 62.35
N GLU A 102 -50.41 -15.32 61.90
CA GLU A 102 -49.67 -16.58 62.16
C GLU A 102 -50.44 -17.93 62.13
N ASP A 103 -50.27 -18.69 61.04
CA ASP A 103 -49.61 -20.03 60.97
C ASP A 103 -49.81 -20.64 59.55
N ALA A 104 -49.26 -21.84 59.30
CA ALA A 104 -49.35 -22.72 58.14
C ALA A 104 -48.41 -22.46 56.93
N ARG A 105 -47.51 -23.43 56.73
CA ARG A 105 -46.57 -23.58 55.60
C ARG A 105 -47.30 -23.74 54.26
N ARG A 106 -46.90 -22.99 53.24
CA ARG A 106 -46.89 -23.41 51.81
C ARG A 106 -46.01 -22.47 50.96
N PRO A 107 -45.32 -22.97 49.92
CA PRO A 107 -44.45 -22.13 49.09
C PRO A 107 -45.28 -21.31 48.10
N LEU A 108 -45.38 -19.99 48.31
CA LEU A 108 -45.91 -19.09 47.30
C LEU A 108 -44.88 -18.96 46.17
N VAL A 109 -45.15 -19.65 45.06
CA VAL A 109 -44.48 -19.50 43.78
C VAL A 109 -44.50 -18.02 43.41
N ARG A 110 -43.32 -17.38 43.40
CA ARG A 110 -43.17 -15.99 43.00
C ARG A 110 -43.26 -15.88 41.48
N THR A 111 -44.48 -15.90 40.95
CA THR A 111 -44.76 -15.51 39.57
C THR A 111 -44.19 -14.12 39.35
N GLY A 112 -43.21 -14.02 38.44
CA GLY A 112 -42.46 -12.78 38.25
C GLY A 112 -43.32 -11.65 37.69
N ASP A 113 -43.19 -10.46 38.28
CA ASP A 113 -43.86 -9.25 37.81
C ASP A 113 -43.51 -8.97 36.34
N PRO A 114 -44.49 -8.94 35.40
CA PRO A 114 -44.22 -8.74 33.97
C PRO A 114 -43.73 -7.33 33.64
N CYS A 115 -43.73 -6.40 34.61
CA CYS A 115 -43.40 -4.99 34.43
C CYS A 115 -42.02 -4.58 34.97
N ARG A 116 -41.14 -5.52 35.35
CA ARG A 116 -39.74 -5.20 35.65
C ARG A 116 -38.89 -5.32 34.37
N PRO A 117 -38.31 -4.23 33.83
CA PRO A 117 -37.54 -4.30 32.59
C PRO A 117 -36.26 -5.12 32.80
N TYR A 118 -36.16 -6.27 32.13
CA TYR A 118 -34.92 -7.02 32.02
C TYR A 118 -33.85 -6.14 31.37
N ARG A 119 -32.86 -5.71 32.17
CA ARG A 119 -31.71 -4.94 31.71
C ARG A 119 -30.74 -5.86 30.97
N VAL A 120 -31.10 -6.27 29.75
CA VAL A 120 -30.24 -7.08 28.88
C VAL A 120 -29.05 -6.24 28.45
N SER A 121 -27.95 -6.31 29.20
CA SER A 121 -26.65 -5.76 28.81
C SER A 121 -26.17 -6.48 27.56
N LEU A 122 -26.43 -5.88 26.39
CA LEU A 122 -25.96 -6.37 25.10
C LEU A 122 -24.47 -6.05 24.90
N ALA A 123 -23.63 -6.57 25.80
CA ALA A 123 -22.18 -6.39 25.83
C ALA A 123 -21.45 -7.73 25.72
N ALA A 124 -21.78 -8.51 24.68
CA ALA A 124 -21.01 -9.68 24.28
C ALA A 124 -20.29 -9.39 22.95
N ARG A 125 -19.05 -8.93 23.04
CA ARG A 125 -18.04 -9.19 22.02
C ARG A 125 -17.41 -10.56 22.34
N PRO A 126 -17.12 -11.42 21.35
CA PRO A 126 -16.36 -12.62 21.62
C PRO A 126 -14.87 -12.29 21.76
N ALA A 127 -14.28 -12.68 22.89
CA ALA A 127 -12.86 -12.93 23.02
C ALA A 127 -12.72 -14.18 23.90
N THR A 128 -12.01 -15.18 23.40
CA THR A 128 -11.86 -16.50 24.01
C THR A 128 -10.56 -16.58 24.82
N ARG A 129 -10.59 -17.39 25.90
CA ARG A 129 -9.42 -17.96 26.61
C ARG A 129 -8.54 -16.96 27.40
N ASP A 130 -7.90 -17.33 28.50
CA ASP A 130 -8.01 -18.54 29.34
C ASP A 130 -7.59 -18.21 30.79
N LEU A 131 -8.12 -18.99 31.74
CA LEU A 131 -7.67 -19.33 33.12
C LEU A 131 -7.01 -18.31 34.10
N ALA A 132 -7.41 -18.54 35.35
CA ALA A 132 -6.65 -18.45 36.62
C ALA A 132 -6.48 -17.09 37.34
N ASP A 133 -7.05 -17.05 38.57
CA ASP A 133 -6.39 -16.79 39.87
C ASP A 133 -5.51 -15.52 40.03
N GLN A 134 -5.54 -14.76 41.15
CA GLN A 134 -6.32 -14.80 42.39
C GLN A 134 -6.23 -13.40 43.06
N GLU A 135 -7.25 -13.06 43.86
CA GLU A 135 -7.19 -12.29 45.14
C GLU A 135 -6.37 -11.00 45.40
N HIS A 136 -6.95 -10.18 46.31
CA HIS A 136 -6.31 -9.21 47.22
C HIS A 136 -5.59 -7.98 46.61
N THR A 137 -5.62 -6.75 47.13
CA THR A 137 -6.44 -5.95 48.07
C THR A 137 -5.85 -4.53 48.03
N VAL A 138 -6.71 -3.51 48.11
CA VAL A 138 -6.47 -2.12 48.56
C VAL A 138 -5.05 -1.72 49.00
N SER A 139 -4.42 -0.75 48.33
CA SER A 139 -3.91 0.53 48.90
C SER A 139 -3.19 1.40 47.86
N ASP A 140 -3.60 2.67 47.74
CA ASP A 140 -2.76 3.82 47.30
C ASP A 140 -1.93 4.27 48.54
N PRO A 141 -0.79 5.02 48.48
CA PRO A 141 -0.39 5.97 47.43
C PRO A 141 1.15 6.09 47.13
N THR A 142 1.52 7.12 46.35
CA THR A 142 2.80 7.89 46.41
C THR A 142 3.97 7.50 45.47
N THR A 143 4.38 8.48 44.64
CA THR A 143 5.71 8.81 44.06
C THR A 143 6.64 7.71 43.48
N PRO A 144 7.11 7.84 42.22
CA PRO A 144 8.15 6.97 41.68
C PRO A 144 9.56 7.29 42.26
N PRO A 145 10.36 6.29 42.67
CA PRO A 145 11.71 6.50 43.17
C PRO A 145 12.73 6.74 42.05
N SER A 146 13.72 7.58 42.33
CA SER A 146 14.95 7.72 41.52
C SER A 146 15.82 6.46 41.62
N PRO A 147 16.56 6.08 40.57
CA PRO A 147 17.53 4.98 40.66
C PRO A 147 18.81 5.43 41.38
N GLU A 148 19.16 4.76 42.47
CA GLU A 148 20.49 4.86 43.11
C GLU A 148 21.58 4.10 42.31
N PRO A 149 22.87 4.46 42.46
CA PRO A 149 23.96 3.83 41.72
C PRO A 149 24.37 2.49 42.36
N GLN A 150 24.44 1.42 41.57
CA GLN A 150 25.04 0.16 42.03
C GLN A 150 26.57 0.25 42.15
N PRO A 151 27.17 -0.30 43.22
CA PRO A 151 28.62 -0.33 43.40
C PRO A 151 29.28 -1.32 42.42
N GLY A 152 30.50 -1.00 41.99
CA GLY A 152 31.17 -1.64 40.86
C GLY A 152 31.63 -3.09 41.08
N GLN A 153 31.82 -3.80 39.97
CA GLN A 153 32.50 -5.09 39.87
C GLN A 153 33.67 -5.01 38.87
N PRO A 154 34.72 -5.84 39.04
CA PRO A 154 36.04 -5.55 38.48
C PRO A 154 36.18 -5.86 36.99
N SER A 155 37.06 -5.10 36.34
CA SER A 155 37.44 -5.24 34.94
C SER A 155 38.27 -6.50 34.68
N GLY A 156 37.64 -7.51 34.08
CA GLY A 156 38.34 -8.65 33.48
C GLY A 156 39.12 -8.24 32.24
N GLN A 157 40.44 -8.39 32.25
CA GLN A 157 41.29 -8.19 31.07
C GLN A 157 41.17 -9.40 30.13
N GLN A 158 40.98 -9.17 28.83
CA GLN A 158 41.14 -10.19 27.79
C GLN A 158 42.23 -9.77 26.78
N PRO A 159 43.05 -10.71 26.28
CA PRO A 159 44.28 -10.41 25.55
C PRO A 159 44.05 -10.02 24.07
N PRO A 160 45.01 -9.33 23.43
CA PRO A 160 44.90 -8.91 22.04
C PRO A 160 45.24 -10.06 21.09
N TYR A 161 44.38 -10.30 20.09
CA TYR A 161 44.75 -11.14 18.95
C TYR A 161 45.47 -10.33 17.86
N GLN A 162 46.66 -10.78 17.48
CA GLN A 162 47.43 -10.25 16.35
C GLN A 162 46.84 -10.70 15.02
N GLY A 163 47.01 -9.87 13.97
CA GLY A 163 46.42 -10.11 12.65
C GLY A 163 47.41 -10.49 11.55
N TYR A 164 46.85 -11.09 10.48
CA TYR A 164 47.42 -11.32 9.14
C TYR A 164 46.23 -11.40 8.17
N GLY A 165 46.23 -10.92 6.91
CA GLY A 165 47.20 -10.12 6.14
C GLY A 165 46.53 -9.64 4.83
N GLN A 166 47.25 -8.97 3.91
CA GLN A 166 46.76 -8.62 2.57
C GLN A 166 47.68 -9.14 1.45
N GLN A 167 47.11 -9.66 0.35
CA GLN A 167 47.65 -9.66 -1.03
C GLN A 167 46.53 -10.09 -2.04
N PRO A 168 46.69 -9.96 -3.39
CA PRO A 168 45.62 -9.38 -4.22
C PRO A 168 44.97 -10.28 -5.30
N GLN A 169 44.05 -9.68 -6.06
CA GLN A 169 43.13 -10.23 -7.07
C GLN A 169 43.71 -11.16 -8.15
N GLN A 170 42.90 -12.14 -8.61
CA GLN A 170 42.20 -12.11 -9.92
C GLN A 170 41.27 -13.33 -10.11
N GLY A 171 40.14 -13.17 -10.81
CA GLY A 171 39.23 -14.26 -11.17
C GLY A 171 37.80 -13.80 -11.47
N TYR A 172 37.33 -13.98 -12.71
CA TYR A 172 36.02 -13.51 -13.17
C TYR A 172 34.89 -14.52 -12.88
N GLY A 173 33.85 -14.07 -12.17
CA GLY A 173 32.62 -14.83 -11.96
C GLY A 173 31.81 -14.31 -10.78
N GLN A 174 30.71 -13.59 -11.05
CA GLN A 174 29.84 -13.01 -10.03
C GLN A 174 28.52 -13.78 -9.91
N PRO A 175 28.40 -14.79 -9.02
CA PRO A 175 27.12 -15.20 -8.48
C PRO A 175 26.69 -14.17 -7.41
N TYR A 176 25.43 -13.74 -7.44
CA TYR A 176 24.93 -12.73 -6.52
C TYR A 176 24.93 -13.23 -5.05
N GLN A 177 26.00 -12.92 -4.32
CA GLN A 177 26.08 -13.17 -2.88
C GLN A 177 25.16 -12.18 -2.15
N GLN A 178 24.14 -12.70 -1.47
CA GLN A 178 23.29 -11.92 -0.58
C GLN A 178 24.06 -11.59 0.70
N PRO A 179 24.12 -10.33 1.15
CA PRO A 179 24.50 -10.02 2.53
C PRO A 179 23.38 -10.53 3.44
N GLY A 180 23.71 -11.47 4.33
CA GLY A 180 22.78 -11.92 5.37
C GLY A 180 22.55 -10.80 6.39
N TYR A 181 21.39 -10.14 6.34
CA TYR A 181 20.96 -9.15 7.33
C TYR A 181 20.65 -9.84 8.66
N GLY A 182 21.68 -10.07 9.47
CA GLY A 182 21.55 -10.46 10.86
C GLY A 182 20.95 -9.31 11.68
N GLN A 183 19.95 -9.59 12.50
CA GLN A 183 19.52 -8.64 13.53
C GLN A 183 20.64 -8.50 14.56
N GLY A 184 21.06 -7.26 14.85
CA GLY A 184 22.14 -6.99 15.79
C GLY A 184 21.92 -5.71 16.60
N GLY A 185 22.02 -5.86 17.93
CA GLY A 185 22.51 -4.87 18.89
C GLY A 185 22.06 -3.41 18.77
N TYR A 186 21.23 -2.97 19.71
CA TYR A 186 21.04 -1.56 20.05
C TYR A 186 22.36 -0.95 20.59
N GLY A 187 23.06 -0.19 19.76
CA GLY A 187 24.24 0.59 20.16
C GLY A 187 24.07 2.07 19.79
N GLN A 188 23.86 2.93 20.79
CA GLN A 188 24.09 4.37 20.60
C GLN A 188 25.59 4.65 20.57
N GLY A 189 26.07 5.47 19.63
CA GLY A 189 27.44 5.96 19.67
C GLY A 189 27.79 6.93 18.54
N GLY A 190 28.44 8.04 18.90
CA GLY A 190 29.24 8.86 17.99
C GLY A 190 28.49 9.93 17.18
N HIS A 191 28.42 11.15 17.70
CA HIS A 191 27.97 12.31 16.93
C HIS A 191 29.08 12.82 16.00
N GLY A 192 28.88 12.67 14.70
CA GLY A 192 29.39 13.60 13.69
C GLY A 192 28.20 14.30 13.00
N PRO A 193 28.39 15.44 12.31
CA PRO A 193 27.33 16.11 11.55
C PRO A 193 27.02 15.39 10.22
N GLY A 194 26.84 14.07 10.28
CA GLY A 194 26.29 13.25 9.20
C GLY A 194 24.79 13.06 9.40
N PRO A 195 24.02 12.73 8.33
CA PRO A 195 22.62 12.42 8.48
C PRO A 195 22.45 11.12 9.29
N SER A 196 21.70 11.18 10.39
CA SER A 196 21.49 10.04 11.28
C SER A 196 20.97 8.81 10.54
N ALA A 197 21.54 7.64 10.85
CA ALA A 197 21.07 6.35 10.37
C ALA A 197 19.63 6.07 10.83
N LEU A 198 18.86 5.35 10.02
CA LEU A 198 17.48 5.01 10.33
C LEU A 198 17.38 3.86 11.34
N SER A 199 16.33 3.88 12.17
CA SER A 199 15.95 2.71 12.96
C SER A 199 15.28 1.62 12.09
N PRO A 200 15.31 0.33 12.50
CA PRO A 200 14.73 -0.77 11.71
C PRO A 200 13.23 -0.60 11.39
N SER A 201 12.46 0.05 12.26
CA SER A 201 11.03 0.34 12.01
C SER A 201 10.84 1.44 10.96
N GLU A 202 11.68 2.47 10.97
CA GLU A 202 11.69 3.50 9.93
C GLU A 202 12.13 2.92 8.58
N GLU A 203 13.15 2.05 8.55
CA GLU A 203 13.59 1.37 7.34
C GLU A 203 12.46 0.54 6.69
N ARG A 204 11.68 -0.23 7.47
CA ARG A 204 10.48 -0.95 6.96
C ARG A 204 9.47 0.01 6.37
N THR A 205 9.23 1.12 7.08
CA THR A 205 8.23 2.12 6.70
C THR A 205 8.61 2.80 5.38
N TRP A 206 9.84 3.29 5.26
CA TRP A 206 10.30 3.98 4.04
C TRP A 206 10.48 3.02 2.85
N ALA A 207 10.94 1.79 3.06
CA ALA A 207 11.01 0.78 2.01
C ALA A 207 9.62 0.33 1.52
N LEU A 208 8.64 0.15 2.42
CA LEU A 208 7.25 -0.09 2.04
C LEU A 208 6.66 1.10 1.27
N LEU A 209 6.89 2.33 1.73
CA LEU A 209 6.39 3.54 1.07
C LEU A 209 6.99 3.74 -0.33
N ALA A 210 8.25 3.34 -0.53
CA ALA A 210 8.90 3.36 -1.84
C ALA A 210 8.17 2.49 -2.88
N HIS A 211 7.47 1.43 -2.47
CA HIS A 211 6.71 0.54 -3.37
C HIS A 211 5.20 0.83 -3.38
N LEU A 212 4.60 1.17 -2.23
CA LEU A 212 3.17 1.39 -2.09
C LEU A 212 2.75 2.81 -2.52
N GLY A 213 3.54 3.81 -2.17
CA GLY A 213 3.32 5.21 -2.52
C GLY A 213 3.19 5.45 -4.04
N PRO A 214 4.05 4.88 -4.92
CA PRO A 214 3.84 4.96 -6.35
C PRO A 214 2.47 4.48 -6.82
N LEU A 215 1.90 3.41 -6.22
CA LEU A 215 0.58 2.91 -6.62
C LEU A 215 -0.54 3.91 -6.28
N ILE A 216 -0.44 4.58 -5.12
CA ILE A 216 -1.40 5.60 -4.69
C ILE A 216 -1.33 6.83 -5.61
N VAL A 217 -0.12 7.31 -5.91
CA VAL A 217 0.08 8.47 -6.80
C VAL A 217 -0.28 8.11 -8.24
N ALA A 218 0.03 6.91 -8.72
CA ALA A 218 -0.40 6.42 -10.02
C ALA A 218 -1.93 6.40 -10.16
N LEU A 219 -2.66 5.93 -9.14
CA LEU A 219 -4.13 5.94 -9.14
C LEU A 219 -4.69 7.36 -9.23
N ALA A 220 -4.09 8.32 -8.52
CA ALA A 220 -4.51 9.73 -8.55
C ALA A 220 -4.15 10.47 -9.86
N THR A 221 -3.12 10.03 -10.58
CA THR A 221 -2.52 10.77 -11.71
C THR A 221 -2.55 10.01 -13.05
N GLY A 222 -3.29 8.90 -13.12
CA GLY A 222 -3.37 8.07 -14.34
C GLY A 222 -2.04 7.37 -14.69
N GLY A 223 -1.19 7.13 -13.69
CA GLY A 223 0.12 6.49 -13.83
C GLY A 223 1.29 7.44 -14.09
N ILE A 224 1.04 8.70 -14.48
CA ILE A 224 2.07 9.59 -15.01
C ILE A 224 3.10 10.00 -13.95
N LEU A 225 2.68 10.26 -12.70
CA LEU A 225 3.55 10.78 -11.65
C LEU A 225 3.98 9.75 -10.60
N GLY A 226 3.68 8.46 -10.80
CA GLY A 226 4.00 7.39 -9.83
C GLY A 226 5.50 7.32 -9.47
N PHE A 227 6.38 7.58 -10.43
CA PHE A 227 7.84 7.56 -10.24
C PHE A 227 8.39 8.63 -9.29
N LEU A 228 7.64 9.71 -8.99
CA LEU A 228 8.12 10.78 -8.12
C LEU A 228 8.30 10.31 -6.67
N VAL A 229 7.46 9.41 -6.17
CA VAL A 229 7.55 8.92 -4.79
C VAL A 229 8.87 8.16 -4.53
N PRO A 230 9.23 7.11 -5.29
CA PRO A 230 10.51 6.44 -5.07
C PRO A 230 11.71 7.34 -5.42
N LEU A 231 11.58 8.30 -6.33
CA LEU A 231 12.63 9.30 -6.60
C LEU A 231 12.92 10.16 -5.37
N VAL A 232 11.90 10.72 -4.72
CA VAL A 232 12.06 11.54 -3.51
C VAL A 232 12.63 10.71 -2.36
N ILE A 233 12.09 9.50 -2.13
CA ILE A 233 12.58 8.62 -1.07
C ILE A 233 14.05 8.21 -1.33
N TRP A 234 14.42 7.90 -2.58
CA TRP A 234 15.79 7.58 -2.94
C TRP A 234 16.74 8.76 -2.65
N LEU A 235 16.40 9.97 -3.08
CA LEU A 235 17.22 11.16 -2.83
C LEU A 235 17.36 11.50 -1.34
N MET A 236 16.32 11.26 -0.52
CA MET A 236 16.35 11.58 0.92
C MET A 236 17.08 10.53 1.78
N TYR A 237 17.01 9.24 1.40
CA TYR A 237 17.37 8.13 2.28
C TYR A 237 18.47 7.20 1.76
N ARG A 238 18.91 7.30 0.48
CA ARG A 238 20.01 6.48 -0.06
C ARG A 238 21.30 6.55 0.78
N ASP A 239 21.59 7.73 1.35
CA ASP A 239 22.79 8.01 2.13
C ASP A 239 22.58 7.75 3.65
N ARG A 240 21.36 7.36 4.07
CA ARG A 240 20.97 7.09 5.47
C ARG A 240 20.69 5.61 5.76
N SER A 241 20.27 4.87 4.74
CA SER A 241 19.96 3.45 4.81
C SER A 241 20.19 2.80 3.44
N PRO A 242 21.16 1.88 3.30
CA PRO A 242 21.33 1.09 2.09
C PRO A 242 20.09 0.26 1.75
N PHE A 243 19.35 -0.22 2.76
CA PHE A 243 18.11 -0.98 2.57
C PHE A 243 17.02 -0.13 1.89
N VAL A 244 16.71 1.05 2.45
CA VAL A 244 15.74 1.98 1.86
C VAL A 244 16.23 2.49 0.49
N GLY A 245 17.54 2.76 0.36
CA GLY A 245 18.17 3.17 -0.89
C GLY A 245 17.99 2.16 -2.03
N GLU A 246 18.23 0.87 -1.78
CA GLU A 246 18.00 -0.20 -2.76
C GLU A 246 16.52 -0.34 -3.13
N HIS A 247 15.62 -0.38 -2.15
CA HIS A 247 14.17 -0.48 -2.40
C HIS A 247 13.64 0.71 -3.22
N ALA A 248 14.07 1.93 -2.89
CA ALA A 248 13.68 3.14 -3.62
C ALA A 248 14.26 3.19 -5.03
N LYS A 249 15.54 2.83 -5.22
CA LYS A 249 16.18 2.73 -6.54
C LYS A 249 15.51 1.68 -7.45
N GLU A 250 15.26 0.49 -6.90
CA GLU A 250 14.63 -0.62 -7.60
C GLU A 250 13.16 -0.27 -7.99
N SER A 251 12.43 0.39 -7.10
CA SER A 251 11.09 0.93 -7.36
C SER A 251 11.08 2.04 -8.42
N LEU A 252 12.03 2.97 -8.37
CA LEU A 252 12.14 4.05 -9.35
C LEU A 252 12.38 3.50 -10.77
N ASN A 253 13.33 2.57 -10.92
CA ASN A 253 13.57 1.85 -12.17
C ASN A 253 12.29 1.15 -12.67
N PHE A 254 11.52 0.54 -11.77
CA PHE A 254 10.28 -0.15 -12.11
C PHE A 254 9.18 0.81 -12.56
N GLN A 255 9.01 1.94 -11.88
CA GLN A 255 8.03 2.95 -12.29
C GLN A 255 8.34 3.53 -13.67
N ILE A 256 9.62 3.78 -13.99
CA ILE A 256 10.04 4.21 -15.34
C ILE A 256 9.74 3.10 -16.37
N THR A 257 10.02 1.85 -16.03
CA THR A 257 9.75 0.70 -16.92
C THR A 257 8.25 0.54 -17.20
N ILE A 258 7.40 0.65 -16.18
CA ILE A 258 5.93 0.62 -16.32
C ILE A 258 5.41 1.84 -17.08
N LEU A 259 5.99 3.04 -16.88
CA LEU A 259 5.60 4.24 -17.62
C LEU A 259 5.86 4.07 -19.13
N ILE A 260 7.00 3.48 -19.50
CA ILE A 260 7.32 3.13 -20.90
C ILE A 260 6.34 2.07 -21.43
N ALA A 261 6.11 0.98 -20.69
CA ALA A 261 5.18 -0.07 -21.08
C ALA A 261 3.74 0.46 -21.26
N ALA A 262 3.30 1.36 -20.37
CA ALA A 262 2.00 2.02 -20.45
C ALA A 262 1.92 2.95 -21.66
N ALA A 263 2.98 3.72 -21.98
CA ALA A 263 3.02 4.56 -23.18
C ALA A 263 2.89 3.73 -24.47
N VAL A 264 3.60 2.60 -24.57
CA VAL A 264 3.48 1.67 -25.70
C VAL A 264 2.07 1.08 -25.76
N ALA A 265 1.51 0.62 -24.64
CA ALA A 265 0.14 0.10 -24.57
C ALA A 265 -0.91 1.14 -25.00
N TRP A 266 -0.73 2.41 -24.62
CA TRP A 266 -1.58 3.53 -25.04
C TRP A 266 -1.50 3.80 -26.54
N VAL A 267 -0.32 3.76 -27.14
CA VAL A 267 -0.17 3.87 -28.61
C VAL A 267 -0.80 2.66 -29.32
N SER A 268 -0.72 1.46 -28.74
CA SER A 268 -1.37 0.26 -29.27
C SER A 268 -2.91 0.31 -29.26
N VAL A 269 -3.54 1.32 -28.64
CA VAL A 269 -5.01 1.51 -28.69
C VAL A 269 -5.49 1.78 -30.12
N PHE A 270 -4.67 2.40 -30.99
CA PHE A 270 -5.03 2.60 -32.41
C PHE A 270 -5.07 1.29 -33.21
N LEU A 271 -4.45 0.23 -32.70
CA LEU A 271 -4.48 -1.13 -33.24
C LEU A 271 -5.52 -2.02 -32.55
N LEU A 272 -6.37 -1.45 -31.68
CA LEU A 272 -7.34 -2.13 -30.80
C LEU A 272 -6.73 -3.04 -29.72
N ILE A 273 -5.53 -3.59 -29.90
CA ILE A 273 -4.82 -4.43 -28.91
C ILE A 273 -4.59 -3.66 -27.58
N GLY A 274 -4.42 -2.33 -27.65
CA GLY A 274 -4.26 -1.45 -26.48
C GLY A 274 -5.38 -1.57 -25.44
N PHE A 275 -6.61 -1.92 -25.84
CA PHE A 275 -7.72 -2.13 -24.90
C PHE A 275 -7.50 -3.29 -23.92
N VAL A 276 -6.66 -4.27 -24.29
CA VAL A 276 -6.24 -5.38 -23.42
C VAL A 276 -4.90 -5.07 -22.75
N LEU A 277 -3.95 -4.49 -23.48
CA LEU A 277 -2.61 -4.16 -22.96
C LEU A 277 -2.64 -3.13 -21.81
N VAL A 278 -3.43 -2.05 -21.92
CA VAL A 278 -3.47 -1.01 -20.87
C VAL A 278 -3.92 -1.56 -19.51
N PRO A 279 -5.06 -2.29 -19.37
CA PRO A 279 -5.43 -2.90 -18.10
C PRO A 279 -4.47 -4.03 -17.69
N ALA A 280 -3.88 -4.79 -18.62
CA ALA A 280 -2.90 -5.83 -18.27
C ALA A 280 -1.64 -5.24 -17.62
N VAL A 281 -1.07 -4.16 -18.18
CA VAL A 281 0.09 -3.45 -17.60
C VAL A 281 -0.27 -2.86 -16.23
N ALA A 282 -1.46 -2.27 -16.09
CA ALA A 282 -1.91 -1.71 -14.81
C ALA A 282 -2.09 -2.80 -13.71
N ILE A 283 -2.71 -3.93 -14.04
CA ILE A 283 -2.88 -5.07 -13.13
C ILE A 283 -1.51 -5.64 -12.73
N PHE A 284 -0.63 -5.86 -13.70
CA PHE A 284 0.74 -6.33 -13.45
C PHE A 284 1.46 -5.41 -12.46
N ALA A 285 1.47 -4.09 -12.73
CA ALA A 285 2.12 -3.09 -11.89
C ALA A 285 1.58 -3.06 -10.45
N VAL A 286 0.26 -3.17 -10.27
CA VAL A 286 -0.37 -3.24 -8.94
C VAL A 286 0.02 -4.53 -8.21
N VAL A 287 -0.06 -5.69 -8.87
CA VAL A 287 0.26 -6.99 -8.23
C VAL A 287 1.71 -7.03 -7.76
N VAL A 288 2.68 -6.72 -8.63
CA VAL A 288 4.10 -6.77 -8.24
C VAL A 288 4.47 -5.65 -7.27
N GLY A 289 3.82 -4.49 -7.34
CA GLY A 289 3.98 -3.40 -6.36
C GLY A 289 3.49 -3.76 -4.96
N ILE A 290 2.37 -4.46 -4.84
CA ILE A 290 1.88 -4.98 -3.54
C ILE A 290 2.83 -6.04 -2.98
N ILE A 291 3.30 -6.98 -3.82
CA ILE A 291 4.28 -8.00 -3.40
C ILE A 291 5.57 -7.31 -2.89
N ALA A 292 6.10 -6.35 -3.64
CA ALA A 292 7.29 -5.57 -3.25
C ALA A 292 7.09 -4.87 -1.89
N SER A 293 5.93 -4.25 -1.68
CA SER A 293 5.59 -3.57 -0.41
C SER A 293 5.53 -4.53 0.77
N VAL A 294 4.95 -5.73 0.59
CA VAL A 294 4.87 -6.77 1.63
C VAL A 294 6.26 -7.34 1.95
N THR A 295 7.09 -7.57 0.94
CA THR A 295 8.47 -8.08 1.11
C THR A 295 9.36 -7.04 1.81
N ALA A 296 9.28 -5.77 1.42
CA ALA A 296 9.98 -4.66 2.08
C ALA A 296 9.61 -4.53 3.57
N ASN A 297 8.31 -4.66 3.91
CA ASN A 297 7.85 -4.62 5.31
C ASN A 297 8.36 -5.81 6.15
N LYS A 298 8.74 -6.92 5.51
CA LYS A 298 9.39 -8.07 6.14
C LYS A 298 10.92 -7.91 6.29
N HIS A 299 11.49 -6.74 6.00
CA HIS A 299 12.94 -6.52 5.89
C HIS A 299 13.63 -7.43 4.86
N GLN A 300 12.92 -7.84 3.83
CA GLN A 300 13.51 -8.63 2.75
C GLN A 300 13.72 -7.75 1.52
N PRO A 301 14.89 -7.82 0.85
CA PRO A 301 15.10 -7.16 -0.42
C PRO A 301 14.14 -7.73 -1.46
N TYR A 302 13.70 -6.86 -2.37
CA TYR A 302 12.86 -7.25 -3.49
C TYR A 302 13.52 -6.81 -4.80
N ARG A 303 13.32 -7.60 -5.87
CA ARG A 303 13.71 -7.23 -7.23
C ARG A 303 12.48 -7.43 -8.12
N TYR A 304 12.13 -6.40 -8.89
CA TYR A 304 10.95 -6.48 -9.73
C TYR A 304 11.19 -7.40 -10.94
N PRO A 305 10.24 -8.28 -11.29
CA PRO A 305 10.27 -8.95 -12.57
C PRO A 305 10.12 -7.92 -13.70
N LEU A 306 10.82 -8.15 -14.82
CA LEU A 306 10.78 -7.26 -16.01
C LEU A 306 11.17 -5.80 -15.72
N ASN A 307 12.13 -5.56 -14.82
CA ASN A 307 12.61 -4.22 -14.47
C ASN A 307 13.87 -3.81 -15.26
N ILE A 308 13.84 -2.64 -15.91
CA ILE A 308 15.01 -2.06 -16.58
C ILE A 308 15.78 -1.19 -15.59
N ARG A 309 17.00 -1.61 -15.24
CA ARG A 309 17.85 -0.92 -14.26
C ARG A 309 18.61 0.25 -14.90
N PHE A 310 17.92 1.39 -15.03
CA PHE A 310 18.50 2.64 -15.51
C PHE A 310 19.50 3.22 -14.50
N ILE A 311 19.13 3.23 -13.23
CA ILE A 311 19.97 3.66 -12.10
C ILE A 311 20.58 2.40 -11.46
N LYS A 312 21.90 2.41 -11.29
CA LYS A 312 22.70 1.30 -10.74
C LYS A 312 23.05 1.51 -9.28
#